data_AF-A0AAW7TJ89-F1
#
_entry.id   AF-A0AAW7TJ89-F1
#
_cell.length_a   1.000
_cell.length_b   1.000
_cell.length_c   1.000
_cell.angle_alpha   90.00
_cell.angle_beta   90.00
_cell.angle_gamma   90.00
#
_symmetry.space_group_name_H-M   'P 1'
#
loop_
_entity.id
_entity.type
_entity.pdbx_description
1 polymer ?
#
loop_
_entity_poly.entity_id
_entity_poly.type
_entity_poly.pdbx_seq_one_letter_code
_entity_poly.pdbx_strand_id
1 'polypeptide(L)'
;MPKLELVSLYEHLNNPIPYTTFEQLLSLGTLSYGLIYATWVGLNGMLYATFGLVLVMLMDKMLVAFFTPFIYYLLGTFFAQIVGLDQFAPDVSIFPFRIFQQPMWTVLVPFFLLTFIVSALFARVKGRVDEMYV
;
A
#
# COMPACT_ATOMS: atom_id res chain seq x y z
N MET A 1 -11.05 -8.47 24.20
CA MET A 1 -9.97 -7.75 24.89
C MET A 1 -8.64 -8.41 24.53
N PRO A 2 -7.65 -7.68 23.99
CA PRO A 2 -6.35 -8.26 23.67
C PRO A 2 -5.64 -8.70 24.97
N LYS A 3 -5.26 -9.98 25.05
CA LYS A 3 -4.75 -10.66 26.26
C LYS A 3 -3.37 -10.21 26.74
N LEU A 4 -2.71 -9.31 26.03
CA LEU A 4 -1.30 -8.98 26.28
C LEU A 4 -1.06 -7.68 27.03
N GLU A 5 -2.09 -6.87 27.36
CA GLU A 5 -2.00 -5.61 28.14
C GLU A 5 -0.92 -4.58 27.72
N LEU A 6 -0.14 -4.83 26.66
CA LEU A 6 0.93 -3.96 26.15
C LEU A 6 0.39 -2.67 25.53
N VAL A 7 -0.91 -2.63 25.23
CA VAL A 7 -1.59 -1.47 24.63
C VAL A 7 -2.94 -1.30 25.33
N SER A 8 -3.06 -0.23 26.12
CA SER A 8 -4.33 0.25 26.67
C SER A 8 -4.92 1.29 25.73
N LEU A 9 -6.05 0.98 25.10
CA LEU A 9 -6.84 1.96 24.37
C LEU A 9 -7.82 2.59 25.37
N TYR A 10 -7.49 3.78 25.87
CA TYR A 10 -8.41 4.54 26.70
C TYR A 10 -9.50 5.15 25.81
N GLU A 11 -10.77 4.90 26.13
CA GLU A 11 -11.89 5.70 25.64
C GLU A 11 -11.74 7.12 26.21
N HIS A 12 -11.13 8.01 25.44
CA HIS A 12 -11.05 9.41 25.83
C HIS A 12 -12.40 10.07 25.48
N LEU A 13 -13.21 10.38 26.50
CA LEU A 13 -14.30 11.36 26.42
C LEU A 13 -15.41 11.06 25.39
N ASN A 14 -16.11 9.91 25.46
CA ASN A 14 -17.21 9.55 24.54
C ASN A 14 -16.85 9.61 23.04
N ASN A 15 -15.56 9.64 22.70
CA ASN A 15 -15.11 9.55 21.32
C ASN A 15 -14.99 8.06 20.96
N PRO A 16 -15.88 7.50 20.12
CA PRO A 16 -15.74 6.11 19.70
C PRO A 16 -14.41 5.95 19.01
N ILE A 17 -13.59 5.00 19.45
CA ILE A 17 -12.33 4.66 18.78
C ILE A 17 -12.70 4.25 17.35
N PRO A 18 -12.23 4.97 16.32
CA PRO A 18 -12.62 4.67 14.95
C PRO A 18 -12.07 3.31 14.56
N TYR A 19 -12.97 2.37 14.24
CA TYR A 19 -12.57 1.10 13.65
C TYR A 19 -11.92 1.38 12.29
N THR A 20 -10.68 0.94 12.13
CA THR A 20 -9.94 1.06 10.88
C THR A 20 -9.96 -0.25 10.08
N THR A 21 -9.71 -0.16 8.78
CA THR A 21 -9.61 -1.36 7.94
C THR A 21 -8.51 -2.30 8.48
N PHE A 22 -8.73 -3.61 8.40
CA PHE A 22 -7.97 -4.70 9.06
C PHE A 22 -8.30 -4.98 10.53
N GLU A 23 -8.87 -4.05 11.30
CA GLU A 23 -9.26 -4.34 12.70
C GLU A 23 -10.32 -5.44 12.81
N GLN A 24 -11.16 -5.62 11.78
CA GLN A 24 -12.07 -6.76 11.67
C GLN A 24 -11.36 -8.13 11.79
N LEU A 25 -10.06 -8.21 11.47
CA LEU A 25 -9.24 -9.42 11.62
C LEU A 25 -8.77 -9.64 13.06
N LEU A 26 -8.88 -8.66 13.97
CA LEU A 26 -8.59 -8.85 15.39
C LEU A 26 -9.50 -9.90 16.05
N SER A 27 -10.67 -10.15 15.45
CA SER A 27 -11.55 -11.26 15.82
C SER A 27 -10.85 -12.64 15.73
N LEU A 28 -9.83 -12.77 14.89
CA LEU A 28 -9.00 -13.97 14.73
C LEU A 28 -7.84 -14.07 15.76
N GLY A 29 -7.70 -13.05 16.62
CA GLY A 29 -6.63 -12.94 17.62
C GLY A 29 -5.49 -12.01 17.18
N THR A 30 -4.81 -11.43 18.18
CA THR A 30 -3.77 -10.40 17.99
C THR A 30 -2.60 -10.88 17.15
N LEU A 31 -2.16 -12.13 17.32
CA LEU A 31 -1.05 -12.70 16.54
C LEU A 31 -1.43 -12.87 15.06
N SER A 32 -2.60 -13.45 14.79
CA SER A 32 -3.12 -13.65 13.43
C SER A 32 -3.28 -12.31 12.71
N TYR A 33 -3.85 -11.31 13.39
CA TYR A 33 -3.95 -9.94 12.89
C TYR A 33 -2.57 -9.37 12.53
N GLY A 34 -1.61 -9.45 13.46
CA GLY A 34 -0.27 -8.93 13.25
C GLY A 34 0.43 -9.56 12.05
N LEU A 35 0.33 -10.89 11.89
CA LEU A 35 0.92 -11.61 10.76
C LEU A 35 0.27 -11.25 9.42
N ILE A 36 -1.07 -11.20 9.37
CA ILE A 36 -1.80 -10.87 8.13
C ILE A 36 -1.51 -9.44 7.71
N TYR A 37 -1.60 -8.48 8.65
CA TYR A 37 -1.35 -7.07 8.34
C TYR A 37 0.12 -6.81 8.00
N ALA A 38 1.08 -7.41 8.71
CA ALA A 38 2.50 -7.29 8.38
C ALA A 38 2.82 -7.86 6.98
N THR A 39 2.18 -8.97 6.61
CA THR A 39 2.31 -9.55 5.26
C THR A 39 1.74 -8.59 4.22
N TRP A 40 0.57 -7.98 4.47
CA TRP A 40 -0.03 -6.99 3.58
C TRP A 40 0.88 -5.77 3.35
N VAL A 41 1.41 -5.19 4.43
CA VAL A 41 2.34 -4.06 4.36
C VAL A 41 3.64 -4.48 3.65
N GLY A 42 4.16 -5.67 3.94
CA GLY A 42 5.36 -6.22 3.29
C GLY A 42 5.20 -6.41 1.79
N LEU A 43 4.06 -6.94 1.33
CA LEU A 43 3.75 -7.10 -0.10
C LEU A 43 3.70 -5.74 -0.82
N ASN A 44 3.08 -4.74 -0.21
CA ASN A 44 3.07 -3.39 -0.77
C ASN A 44 4.49 -2.79 -0.79
N GLY A 45 5.23 -2.88 0.31
CA GLY A 45 6.61 -2.40 0.40
C GLY A 45 7.52 -3.02 -0.67
N MET A 46 7.38 -4.33 -0.90
CA MET A 46 8.07 -5.04 -1.99
C MET A 46 7.72 -4.43 -3.35
N LEU A 47 6.43 -4.22 -3.66
CA LEU A 47 6.02 -3.63 -4.95
C LEU A 47 6.58 -2.22 -5.16
N TYR A 48 6.53 -1.35 -4.16
CA TYR A 48 7.10 0.00 -4.26
C TYR A 48 8.62 -0.02 -4.46
N ALA A 49 9.33 -0.93 -3.78
CA ALA A 49 10.77 -1.11 -3.97
C ALA A 49 11.08 -1.63 -5.40
N THR A 50 10.35 -2.65 -5.86
CA THR A 50 10.50 -3.17 -7.23
C THR A 50 10.15 -2.12 -8.28
N PHE A 51 9.16 -1.27 -8.04
CA PHE A 51 8.81 -0.17 -8.93
C PHE A 51 10.02 0.76 -9.16
N GLY A 52 10.67 1.21 -8.09
CA GLY A 52 11.87 2.03 -8.19
C GLY A 52 13.02 1.31 -8.90
N LEU A 53 13.28 0.05 -8.53
CA LEU A 53 14.34 -0.78 -9.11
C LEU A 53 14.18 -0.92 -10.64
N VAL A 54 12.98 -1.29 -11.10
CA VAL A 54 12.69 -1.50 -12.52
C VAL A 54 12.83 -0.19 -13.31
N LEU A 55 12.42 0.94 -12.74
CA LEU A 55 12.61 2.24 -13.38
C LEU A 55 14.08 2.61 -13.51
N VAL A 56 14.92 2.30 -12.52
CA VAL A 56 16.38 2.53 -12.63
C VAL A 56 16.99 1.72 -13.78
N MET A 57 16.45 0.54 -14.08
CA MET A 57 16.89 -0.26 -15.25
C MET A 57 16.41 0.33 -16.59
N LEU A 58 15.33 1.11 -16.58
CA LEU A 58 14.73 1.68 -17.79
C LEU A 58 15.19 3.12 -18.09
N MET A 59 15.63 3.86 -17.09
CA MET A 59 15.87 5.30 -17.18
C MET A 59 17.32 5.64 -16.84
N ASP A 60 17.93 6.55 -17.60
CA ASP A 60 19.29 7.03 -17.30
C ASP A 60 19.32 8.01 -16.10
N LYS A 61 18.18 8.64 -15.79
CA LYS A 61 18.04 9.63 -14.73
C LYS A 61 17.67 8.97 -13.40
N MET A 62 18.70 8.53 -12.65
CA MET A 62 18.55 7.81 -11.38
C MET A 62 17.59 8.48 -10.39
N LEU A 63 17.72 9.80 -10.18
CA LEU A 63 16.83 10.53 -9.26
C LEU A 63 15.37 10.43 -9.67
N VAL A 64 15.07 10.55 -10.97
CA VAL A 64 13.70 10.47 -11.47
C VAL A 64 13.13 9.08 -11.22
N ALA A 65 13.91 8.03 -11.47
CA ALA A 65 13.49 6.66 -11.22
C ALA A 65 13.15 6.40 -9.73
N PHE A 66 14.01 6.82 -8.80
CA PHE A 66 13.77 6.62 -7.36
C PHE A 66 12.60 7.43 -6.81
N PHE A 67 12.40 8.66 -7.30
CA PHE A 67 11.30 9.51 -6.83
C PHE A 67 9.95 9.14 -7.45
N THR A 68 9.91 8.43 -8.58
CA THR A 68 8.65 8.11 -9.26
C THR A 68 7.68 7.29 -8.40
N PRO A 69 8.07 6.23 -7.68
CA PRO A 69 7.17 5.52 -6.76
C PRO A 69 6.60 6.44 -5.66
N PHE A 70 7.42 7.35 -5.14
CA PHE A 70 6.98 8.34 -4.15
C PHE A 70 5.98 9.34 -4.75
N ILE A 71 6.24 9.84 -5.96
CA ILE A 71 5.33 10.73 -6.70
C ILE A 71 4.00 10.01 -6.97
N TYR A 72 4.03 8.74 -7.38
CA TYR A 72 2.83 7.93 -7.55
C TYR A 72 2.02 7.84 -6.24
N TYR A 73 2.68 7.52 -5.12
CA TYR A 73 2.04 7.43 -3.81
C TYR A 73 1.39 8.76 -3.40
N LEU A 74 2.14 9.87 -3.50
CA LEU A 74 1.70 11.20 -3.10
C LEU A 74 0.56 11.71 -3.99
N LEU A 75 0.76 11.69 -5.31
CA LEU A 75 -0.23 12.19 -6.26
C LEU A 75 -1.48 11.31 -6.28
N GLY A 76 -1.34 9.98 -6.23
CA GLY A 76 -2.48 9.07 -6.14
C GLY A 76 -3.34 9.36 -4.91
N THR A 77 -2.69 9.62 -3.77
CA THR A 77 -3.38 9.97 -2.51
C THR A 77 -4.09 11.32 -2.62
N PHE A 78 -3.44 12.30 -3.24
CA PHE A 78 -4.01 13.63 -3.46
C PHE A 78 -5.20 13.59 -4.43
N PHE A 79 -5.07 12.89 -5.56
CA PHE A 79 -6.15 12.76 -6.53
C PHE A 79 -7.35 12.02 -5.97
N ALA A 80 -7.14 10.94 -5.22
CA ALA A 80 -8.20 10.19 -4.56
C ALA A 80 -9.04 11.10 -3.64
N GLN A 81 -8.40 12.00 -2.89
CA GLN A 81 -9.07 13.00 -2.07
C GLN A 81 -9.89 14.00 -2.89
N ILE A 82 -9.33 14.53 -3.98
CA ILE A 82 -10.03 15.50 -4.84
C ILE A 82 -11.32 14.91 -5.43
N VAL A 83 -11.28 13.66 -5.86
CA VAL A 83 -12.43 13.01 -6.51
C VAL A 83 -13.38 12.32 -5.52
N GLY A 84 -13.13 12.43 -4.21
CA GLY A 84 -13.96 11.83 -3.16
C GLY A 84 -13.88 10.30 -3.10
N LEU A 85 -12.75 9.71 -3.52
CA LEU A 85 -12.50 8.28 -3.54
C LEU A 85 -11.39 7.89 -2.54
N ASP A 86 -11.46 8.43 -1.33
CA ASP A 86 -10.47 8.22 -0.26
C ASP A 86 -10.16 6.76 0.04
N GLN A 87 -11.14 5.86 -0.10
CA GLN A 87 -10.99 4.42 0.12
C GLN A 87 -10.03 3.73 -0.86
N PHE A 88 -9.74 4.37 -2.00
CA PHE A 88 -8.80 3.90 -3.02
C PHE A 88 -7.50 4.70 -3.02
N ALA A 89 -7.29 5.58 -2.05
CA ALA A 89 -6.03 6.29 -1.91
C ALA A 89 -4.89 5.30 -1.59
N PRO A 90 -3.72 5.39 -2.24
CA PRO A 90 -2.59 4.51 -1.99
C PRO A 90 -2.16 4.46 -0.52
N ASP A 91 -2.17 5.61 0.18
CA ASP A 91 -1.84 5.69 1.60
C ASP A 91 -2.79 4.87 2.47
N VAL A 92 -4.09 5.08 2.30
CA VAL A 92 -5.16 4.43 3.06
C VAL A 92 -5.22 2.94 2.78
N SER A 93 -4.86 2.51 1.56
CA SER A 93 -4.84 1.09 1.20
C SER A 93 -3.78 0.28 1.97
N ILE A 94 -2.72 0.93 2.43
CA ILE A 94 -1.63 0.31 3.20
C ILE A 94 -1.79 0.63 4.69
N PHE A 95 -2.10 1.88 5.00
CA PHE A 95 -2.20 2.45 6.34
C PHE A 95 -3.57 3.12 6.53
N PRO A 96 -4.63 2.36 6.83
CA PRO A 96 -6.02 2.84 6.83
C PRO A 96 -6.39 3.65 8.08
N PHE A 97 -5.48 4.48 8.59
CA PHE A 97 -5.66 5.19 9.86
C PHE A 97 -6.37 6.54 9.73
N ARG A 98 -6.57 7.04 8.50
CA ARG A 98 -7.18 8.35 8.23
C ARG A 98 -8.70 8.28 8.04
N ILE A 99 -9.25 7.11 7.70
CA ILE A 99 -10.66 6.94 7.38
C ILE A 99 -11.28 5.78 8.16
N PHE A 100 -12.61 5.77 8.24
CA PHE A 100 -13.36 4.66 8.82
C PHE A 100 -13.17 3.37 8.02
N GLN A 101 -13.33 2.23 8.71
CA GLN A 101 -13.28 0.89 8.15
C GLN A 101 -14.05 0.78 6.83
N GLN A 102 -13.33 0.32 5.81
CA GLN A 102 -13.88 0.03 4.48
C GLN A 102 -13.96 -1.49 4.27
N PRO A 103 -14.77 -1.95 3.29
CA PRO A 103 -14.74 -3.34 2.86
C PRO A 103 -13.34 -3.78 2.43
N MET A 104 -12.93 -5.00 2.76
CA MET A 104 -11.55 -5.50 2.51
C MET A 104 -11.14 -5.53 1.03
N TRP A 105 -12.10 -5.50 0.10
CA TRP A 105 -11.76 -5.45 -1.32
C TRP A 105 -11.21 -4.08 -1.76
N THR A 106 -11.47 -2.99 -1.01
CA THR A 106 -11.04 -1.65 -1.42
C THR A 106 -9.53 -1.51 -1.40
N VAL A 107 -8.84 -2.13 -0.43
CA VAL A 107 -7.37 -2.13 -0.35
C VAL A 107 -6.72 -2.91 -1.49
N LEU A 108 -7.44 -3.86 -2.08
CA LEU A 108 -6.95 -4.65 -3.21
C LEU A 108 -6.89 -3.83 -4.51
N VAL A 109 -7.73 -2.80 -4.67
CA VAL A 109 -7.78 -2.02 -5.91
C VAL A 109 -6.48 -1.25 -6.17
N PRO A 110 -5.94 -0.44 -5.23
CA PRO A 110 -4.66 0.23 -5.43
C PRO A 110 -3.49 -0.75 -5.53
N PHE A 111 -3.56 -1.87 -4.79
CA PHE A 111 -2.56 -2.93 -4.85
C PHE A 111 -2.46 -3.58 -6.23
N PHE A 112 -3.59 -3.95 -6.84
CA PHE A 112 -3.60 -4.53 -8.18
C PHE A 112 -3.23 -3.53 -9.25
N LEU A 113 -3.61 -2.26 -9.11
CA LEU A 113 -3.16 -1.19 -10.01
C LEU A 113 -1.62 -1.06 -9.96
N LEU A 114 -1.04 -1.01 -8.77
CA LEU A 114 0.42 -0.94 -8.60
C LEU A 114 1.10 -2.19 -9.17
N THR A 115 0.56 -3.37 -8.87
CA THR A 115 1.06 -4.65 -9.41
C THR A 115 1.05 -4.65 -10.94
N PHE A 116 -0.03 -4.15 -11.55
CA PHE A 116 -0.15 -4.01 -13.00
C PHE A 116 0.91 -3.06 -13.57
N ILE A 117 1.09 -1.88 -12.97
CA ILE A 117 2.12 -0.91 -13.38
C ILE A 117 3.51 -1.55 -13.33
N VAL A 118 3.87 -2.17 -12.21
CA VAL A 118 5.18 -2.81 -12.02
C VAL A 118 5.39 -3.95 -13.02
N SER A 119 4.36 -4.77 -13.25
CA SER A 119 4.43 -5.89 -14.22
C SER A 119 4.64 -5.37 -15.65
N ALA A 120 3.95 -4.30 -16.04
CA ALA A 120 4.11 -3.68 -17.35
C ALA A 120 5.52 -3.12 -17.56
N LEU A 121 6.08 -2.46 -16.53
CA LEU A 121 7.45 -1.96 -16.57
C LEU A 121 8.47 -3.10 -16.63
N PHE A 122 8.25 -4.18 -15.88
CA PHE A 122 9.11 -5.35 -15.93
C PHE A 122 9.10 -6.01 -17.31
N ALA A 123 7.92 -6.13 -17.95
CA ALA A 123 7.82 -6.60 -19.33
C ALA A 123 8.61 -5.72 -20.31
N ARG A 124 8.62 -4.39 -20.09
CA ARG A 124 9.43 -3.46 -20.88
C ARG A 124 10.94 -3.66 -20.67
N VAL A 125 11.38 -3.92 -19.45
CA VAL A 125 12.79 -4.25 -19.18
C VAL A 125 13.19 -5.49 -19.97
N LYS A 126 12.36 -6.54 -19.92
CA LYS A 126 12.61 -7.78 -20.66
C LYS A 126 12.79 -7.52 -22.15
N GLY A 127 11.88 -6.76 -22.78
CA GLY A 127 12.00 -6.41 -24.20
C GLY A 127 13.29 -5.66 -24.54
N ARG A 128 13.67 -4.68 -23.70
CA ARG A 128 14.94 -3.94 -23.87
C ARG A 128 16.17 -4.85 -23.78
N VAL A 129 16.15 -5.82 -22.87
CA VAL A 129 17.23 -6.79 -22.72
C VAL A 129 17.32 -7.71 -23.94
N ASP A 130 16.17 -8.20 -24.43
CA ASP A 130 16.12 -9.06 -25.61
C ASP A 130 16.69 -8.33 -26.86
N GLU A 131 16.41 -7.03 -27.02
CA GLU A 131 16.98 -6.19 -28.09
C GLU A 131 18.50 -6.03 -28.02
N MET A 132 19.13 -6.12 -26.83
CA MET A 132 20.59 -5.97 -26.69
C MET A 132 21.37 -7.21 -27.15
N TYR A 133 20.70 -8.36 -27.27
CA TYR A 133 21.32 -9.64 -27.65
C TYR A 133 21.02 -10.05 -29.11
N VAL A 134 20.38 -9.17 -29.89
CA VAL A 134 20.12 -9.32 -31.33
C VAL A 134 21.04 -8.39 -32.11
#